data_AF-A0A1W9RG94-F1
#
_entry.id   AF-A0A1W9RG94-F1
#
_cell.length_a   1.000
_cell.length_b   1.000
_cell.length_c   1.000
_cell.angle_alpha   90.00
_cell.angle_beta   90.00
_cell.angle_gamma   90.00
#
_symmetry.space_group_name_H-M   'P 1'
#
loop_
_entity.id
_entity.type
_entity.pdbx_description
1 polymer ?
#
loop_
_entity_poly.entity_id
_entity_poly.type
_entity_poly.pdbx_seq_one_letter_code
_entity_poly.pdbx_strand_id
1 'polypeptide(L)'
;MEAFANLGQSLREILPPNTVIACGSTGAIGYFTDLPILDILGLTDQHIAREGKVVSHQPGHMKTDGMYILNRKPSLLLLGNIQIHKGRMPESKLRIKIQEKEITDIPEFKKMYSYTEIPIGYGFYLSCYKRRDFFLPTDSPK
;
A
#
# COMPACT_ATOMS: atom_id res chain seq x y z
N MET A 1 -15.02 -5.09 10.36
CA MET A 1 -13.73 -5.71 10.76
C MET A 1 -13.36 -6.85 9.81
N GLU A 2 -14.32 -7.65 9.34
CA GLU A 2 -14.10 -8.81 8.44
C GLU A 2 -13.41 -8.50 7.11
N ALA A 3 -13.72 -7.37 6.44
CA ALA A 3 -13.18 -7.08 5.11
C ALA A 3 -11.64 -6.97 5.08
N PHE A 4 -11.02 -6.31 6.07
CA PHE A 4 -9.56 -6.20 6.15
C PHE A 4 -8.89 -7.49 6.60
N ALA A 5 -9.56 -8.28 7.45
CA ALA A 5 -9.07 -9.58 7.87
C ALA A 5 -9.02 -10.56 6.69
N ASN A 6 -10.13 -10.66 5.95
CA ASN A 6 -10.21 -11.47 4.74
C ASN A 6 -9.20 -11.03 3.70
N LEU A 7 -9.05 -9.71 3.51
CA LEU A 7 -8.02 -9.18 2.62
C LEU A 7 -6.62 -9.64 3.05
N GLY A 8 -6.26 -9.49 4.33
CA GLY A 8 -4.95 -9.90 4.82
C GLY A 8 -4.69 -11.40 4.62
N GLN A 9 -5.69 -12.26 4.88
CA GLN A 9 -5.60 -13.70 4.62
C GLN A 9 -5.41 -13.99 3.13
N SER A 10 -6.20 -13.36 2.24
CA SER A 10 -6.03 -13.54 0.79
C SER A 10 -4.66 -13.08 0.32
N LEU A 11 -4.15 -11.96 0.83
CA LEU A 11 -2.81 -11.47 0.49
C LEU A 11 -1.70 -12.40 0.99
N ARG A 12 -1.86 -13.05 2.15
CA ARG A 12 -0.93 -14.07 2.65
C ARG A 12 -0.79 -15.25 1.69
N GLU A 13 -1.91 -15.66 1.08
CA GLU A 13 -1.93 -16.78 0.12
C GLU A 13 -1.37 -16.38 -1.26
N ILE A 14 -1.58 -15.12 -1.67
CA ILE A 14 -1.20 -14.63 -2.99
C ILE A 14 0.26 -14.18 -3.06
N LEU A 15 0.77 -13.54 -2.00
CA LEU A 15 2.03 -12.82 -2.05
C LEU A 15 3.22 -13.66 -1.53
N PRO A 16 4.41 -13.51 -2.11
CA PRO A 16 5.63 -14.09 -1.55
C PRO A 16 5.88 -13.65 -0.10
N PRO A 17 6.44 -14.51 0.77
CA PRO A 17 6.58 -14.26 2.22
C PRO A 17 7.48 -13.06 2.61
N ASN A 18 8.27 -12.53 1.67
CA ASN A 18 9.15 -11.37 1.89
C ASN A 18 8.63 -10.09 1.22
N THR A 19 7.36 -10.07 0.81
CA THR A 19 6.75 -8.91 0.16
C THR A 19 6.60 -7.77 1.15
N VAL A 20 7.29 -6.65 0.92
CA VAL A 20 7.14 -5.45 1.74
C VAL A 20 5.92 -4.65 1.26
N ILE A 21 4.95 -4.46 2.15
CA ILE A 21 3.74 -3.69 1.88
C ILE A 21 3.83 -2.34 2.60
N ALA A 22 3.74 -1.25 1.84
CA ALA A 22 3.62 0.09 2.40
C ALA A 22 2.15 0.53 2.45
N CYS A 23 1.64 0.83 3.64
CA CYS A 23 0.26 1.29 3.84
C CYS A 23 0.09 2.07 5.16
N GLY A 24 -0.98 2.86 5.27
CA GLY A 24 -1.33 3.54 6.53
C GLY A 24 -2.22 2.69 7.45
N SER A 25 -2.99 1.75 6.88
CA SER A 25 -3.84 0.82 7.63
C SER A 25 -3.08 -0.46 7.99
N THR A 26 -2.15 -0.34 8.93
CA THR A 26 -1.17 -1.40 9.24
C THR A 26 -1.72 -2.54 10.10
N GLY A 27 -2.71 -2.26 10.96
CA GLY A 27 -3.20 -3.22 11.97
C GLY A 27 -3.70 -4.55 11.38
N ALA A 28 -4.85 -4.54 10.71
CA ALA A 28 -5.43 -5.76 10.16
C ALA A 28 -4.59 -6.35 9.02
N ILE A 29 -4.00 -5.51 8.16
CA ILE A 29 -3.13 -6.01 7.09
C ILE A 29 -1.93 -6.73 7.67
N GLY A 30 -1.12 -6.09 8.51
CA GLY A 30 0.07 -6.71 9.10
C GLY A 30 -0.27 -7.96 9.92
N TYR A 31 -1.35 -7.93 10.70
CA TYR A 31 -1.75 -9.06 11.54
C TYR A 31 -2.12 -10.30 10.72
N PHE A 32 -2.91 -10.15 9.66
CA PHE A 32 -3.42 -11.30 8.90
C PHE A 32 -2.51 -11.70 7.73
N THR A 33 -1.71 -10.78 7.17
CA THR A 33 -0.77 -11.13 6.10
C THR A 33 0.47 -11.84 6.61
N ASP A 34 0.94 -11.50 7.82
CA ASP A 34 2.25 -11.94 8.34
C ASP A 34 3.43 -11.49 7.43
N LEU A 35 3.22 -10.39 6.69
CA LEU A 35 4.20 -9.80 5.77
C LEU A 35 4.84 -8.54 6.38
N PRO A 36 6.07 -8.18 5.98
CA PRO A 36 6.69 -6.93 6.39
C PRO A 36 5.85 -5.70 6.00
N ILE A 37 5.48 -4.88 6.98
CA ILE A 37 4.75 -3.63 6.78
C ILE A 37 5.68 -2.43 6.93
N LEU A 38 5.69 -1.57 5.91
CA LEU A 38 6.24 -0.21 6.00
C LEU A 38 5.08 0.75 6.27
N ASP A 39 4.95 1.17 7.53
CA ASP A 39 3.97 2.17 7.90
C ASP A 39 4.32 3.53 7.30
N ILE A 40 3.41 4.10 6.49
CA ILE A 40 3.63 5.38 5.82
C ILE A 40 3.19 6.59 6.64
N LEU A 41 2.58 6.38 7.81
CA LEU A 41 2.02 7.44 8.65
C LEU A 41 2.83 7.73 9.92
N GLY A 42 3.84 6.90 10.23
CA GLY A 42 4.71 7.06 11.41
C GLY A 42 4.05 6.69 12.74
N LEU A 43 3.03 5.83 12.71
CA LEU A 43 2.50 5.12 13.87
C LEU A 43 3.47 4.08 14.42
N THR A 44 4.14 3.33 13.52
CA THR A 44 5.13 2.30 13.88
C THR A 44 6.49 2.49 13.22
N ASP A 45 6.60 3.31 12.16
CA ASP A 45 7.90 3.67 11.57
C ASP A 45 8.57 4.82 12.33
N GLN A 46 9.73 4.55 12.94
CA GLN A 46 10.43 5.50 13.80
C GLN A 46 10.97 6.72 13.06
N HIS A 47 11.39 6.57 11.80
CA HIS A 47 11.91 7.69 11.01
C HIS A 47 10.76 8.65 10.72
N ILE A 48 9.63 8.16 10.21
CA ILE A 48 8.48 9.02 9.92
C ILE A 48 7.90 9.64 11.19
N ALA A 49 7.86 8.90 12.30
CA ALA A 49 7.40 9.42 13.59
C ALA A 49 8.22 10.65 14.05
N ARG A 50 9.54 10.63 13.85
CA ARG A 50 10.46 11.67 14.31
C ARG A 50 10.66 12.77 13.27
N GLU A 51 11.10 12.38 12.08
CA GLU A 51 11.59 13.25 11.00
C GLU A 51 10.56 13.52 9.91
N GLY A 52 9.42 12.81 9.92
CA GLY A 52 8.37 12.98 8.91
C GLY A 52 7.79 14.39 8.89
N LYS A 53 7.46 14.88 7.69
CA LYS A 53 6.84 16.18 7.46
C LYS A 53 5.40 16.17 7.97
N VAL A 54 5.00 17.21 8.70
CA VAL A 54 3.61 17.38 9.13
C VAL A 54 2.78 17.85 7.93
N VAL A 55 1.83 17.03 7.52
CA VAL A 55 0.95 17.24 6.34
C VAL A 55 -0.53 17.27 6.71
N SER A 56 -0.86 16.97 7.96
CA SER A 56 -2.21 17.01 8.52
C SER A 56 -2.16 17.16 10.04
N HIS A 57 -3.27 17.59 10.63
CA HIS A 57 -3.46 17.69 12.08
C HIS A 57 -4.36 16.57 12.63
N GLN A 58 -4.75 15.61 11.79
CA GLN A 58 -5.54 14.45 12.22
C GLN A 58 -4.64 13.48 13.01
N PRO A 59 -4.97 13.14 14.27
CA PRO A 59 -4.22 12.16 15.04
C PRO A 59 -3.99 10.85 14.28
N GLY A 60 -2.75 10.36 14.36
CA GLY A 60 -2.30 9.15 13.67
C GLY A 60 -2.16 9.25 12.15
N HIS A 61 -2.42 10.41 11.56
CA HIS A 61 -2.28 10.66 10.12
C HIS A 61 -1.57 11.99 9.87
N MET A 62 -0.69 12.40 10.79
CA MET A 62 -0.11 13.75 10.80
C MET A 62 1.13 13.87 9.93
N LYS A 63 1.92 12.80 9.85
CA LYS A 63 3.26 12.81 9.25
C LYS A 63 3.38 11.84 8.09
N THR A 64 4.30 12.15 7.18
CA THR A 64 4.74 11.29 6.08
C THR A 64 6.15 11.69 5.66
N ASP A 65 6.85 10.79 4.97
CA ASP A 65 8.09 11.11 4.27
C ASP A 65 8.15 10.29 2.97
N GLY A 66 7.65 10.89 1.89
CA GLY A 66 7.52 10.20 0.61
C GLY A 66 8.87 9.72 0.05
N MET A 67 9.93 10.51 0.19
CA MET A 67 11.25 10.15 -0.34
C MET A 67 11.86 8.98 0.45
N TYR A 68 11.76 9.01 1.78
CA TYR A 68 12.14 7.88 2.62
C TYR A 68 11.37 6.60 2.24
N ILE A 69 10.05 6.69 2.05
CA ILE A 69 9.22 5.54 1.65
C ILE A 69 9.69 4.96 0.31
N LEU A 70 9.91 5.80 -0.70
CA LEU A 70 10.37 5.33 -2.01
C LEU A 70 11.79 4.72 -1.94
N ASN A 71 12.69 5.29 -1.14
CA ASN A 71 14.04 4.76 -0.92
C ASN A 71 14.04 3.38 -0.26
N ARG A 72 13.02 3.07 0.55
CA ARG A 72 12.82 1.72 1.13
C ARG A 72 12.30 0.70 0.10
N LYS A 73 11.91 1.15 -1.09
CA LYS A 73 11.48 0.33 -2.23
C LYS A 73 10.45 -0.74 -1.84
N PRO A 74 9.33 -0.42 -1.17
CA PRO A 74 8.29 -1.41 -0.90
C PRO A 74 7.83 -2.10 -2.19
N SER A 75 7.50 -3.38 -2.12
CA SER A 75 7.01 -4.14 -3.28
C SER A 75 5.64 -3.64 -3.73
N LEU A 76 4.78 -3.32 -2.75
CA LEU A 76 3.42 -2.83 -2.96
C LEU A 76 3.16 -1.58 -2.12
N LEU A 77 2.47 -0.60 -2.71
CA LEU A 77 1.93 0.57 -2.03
C LEU A 77 0.40 0.49 -2.07
N LEU A 78 -0.24 0.38 -0.89
CA LEU A 78 -1.69 0.34 -0.75
C LEU A 78 -2.21 1.72 -0.33
N LEU A 79 -2.33 2.60 -1.31
CA LEU A 79 -2.75 3.98 -1.11
C LEU A 79 -4.28 4.14 -1.07
N GLY A 80 -4.73 5.26 -0.51
CA GLY A 80 -6.12 5.63 -0.34
C GLY A 80 -6.78 4.96 0.85
N ASN A 81 -6.00 4.67 1.89
CA ASN A 81 -6.44 3.84 3.02
C ASN A 81 -6.96 2.45 2.61
N ILE A 82 -6.26 1.82 1.64
CA ILE A 82 -6.57 0.50 1.07
C ILE A 82 -7.94 0.46 0.38
N GLN A 83 -7.93 0.41 -0.96
CA GLN A 83 -9.15 0.49 -1.75
C GLN A 83 -9.52 -0.88 -2.33
N ILE A 84 -10.56 -1.49 -1.76
CA ILE A 84 -11.19 -2.71 -2.27
C ILE A 84 -12.44 -2.32 -3.06
N HIS A 85 -12.63 -2.90 -4.24
CA HIS A 85 -13.77 -2.60 -5.10
C HIS A 85 -14.26 -3.85 -5.85
N LYS A 86 -15.54 -3.85 -6.23
CA LYS A 86 -16.14 -4.89 -7.07
C LYS A 86 -15.94 -4.54 -8.54
N GLY A 87 -15.45 -5.50 -9.33
CA GLY A 87 -15.05 -5.25 -10.71
C GLY A 87 -13.77 -4.42 -10.82
N ARG A 88 -13.29 -4.17 -12.04
CA ARG A 88 -12.07 -3.41 -12.28
C ARG A 88 -12.29 -1.91 -12.04
N MET A 89 -11.27 -1.23 -11.52
CA MET A 89 -11.26 0.22 -11.29
C MET A 89 -10.01 0.82 -11.94
N PRO A 90 -10.15 1.84 -12.80
CA PRO A 90 -8.99 2.53 -13.37
C PRO A 90 -8.29 3.39 -12.32
N GLU A 91 -6.97 3.62 -12.51
CA GLU A 91 -6.13 4.46 -11.63
C GLU A 91 -6.74 5.84 -11.37
N SER A 92 -7.38 6.44 -12.38
CA SER A 92 -8.00 7.78 -12.30
C SER A 92 -9.12 7.90 -11.26
N LYS A 93 -9.65 6.78 -10.76
CA LYS A 93 -10.67 6.75 -9.71
C LYS A 93 -10.10 6.55 -8.30
N LEU A 94 -8.79 6.37 -8.16
CA LEU A 94 -8.16 6.21 -6.84
C LEU A 94 -8.30 7.47 -6.00
N ARG A 95 -8.65 7.26 -4.73
CA ARG A 95 -8.77 8.34 -3.73
C ARG A 95 -7.49 8.43 -2.89
N ILE A 96 -6.46 9.03 -3.46
CA ILE A 96 -5.19 9.30 -2.75
C ILE A 96 -5.43 10.27 -1.59
N LYS A 97 -4.92 9.94 -0.40
CA LYS A 97 -5.01 10.80 0.79
C LYS A 97 -3.94 11.88 0.76
N ILE A 98 -4.16 12.98 1.47
CA ILE A 98 -3.21 14.10 1.52
C ILE A 98 -1.82 13.65 2.03
N GLN A 99 -1.78 12.69 2.95
CA GLN A 99 -0.56 12.09 3.51
C GLN A 99 0.22 11.24 2.50
N GLU A 100 -0.44 10.78 1.46
CA GLU A 100 0.11 9.90 0.43
C GLU A 100 0.48 10.69 -0.84
N LYS A 101 -0.02 11.92 -0.96
CA LYS A 101 0.13 12.74 -2.16
C LYS A 101 1.60 13.04 -2.47
N GLU A 102 2.43 13.28 -1.46
CA GLU A 102 3.87 13.45 -1.64
C GLU A 102 4.49 12.26 -2.37
N ILE A 103 4.15 11.03 -1.99
CA ILE A 103 4.65 9.80 -2.61
C ILE A 103 4.36 9.82 -4.11
N THR A 104 3.12 10.14 -4.49
CA THR A 104 2.68 10.12 -5.90
C THR A 104 3.17 11.29 -6.74
N ASP A 105 3.50 12.41 -6.09
CA ASP A 105 3.98 13.63 -6.75
C ASP A 105 5.50 13.59 -7.04
N ILE A 106 6.26 12.70 -6.38
CA ILE A 106 7.70 12.51 -6.64
C ILE A 106 7.90 11.95 -8.06
N PRO A 107 8.72 12.57 -8.92
CA PRO A 107 8.93 12.10 -10.30
C PRO A 107 9.40 10.64 -10.41
N GLU A 108 10.19 10.18 -9.45
CA GLU A 108 10.72 8.82 -9.37
C GLU A 108 9.62 7.78 -9.16
N PHE A 109 8.50 8.14 -8.51
CA PHE A 109 7.40 7.22 -8.23
C PHE A 109 6.88 6.53 -9.49
N LYS A 110 6.57 7.31 -10.55
CA LYS A 110 6.06 6.75 -11.82
C LYS A 110 7.10 5.91 -12.57
N LYS A 111 8.39 6.16 -12.33
CA LYS A 111 9.49 5.35 -12.87
C LYS A 111 9.61 4.02 -12.13
N MET A 112 9.36 4.00 -10.83
CA MET A 112 9.53 2.82 -9.97
C MET A 112 8.28 1.95 -9.87
N TYR A 113 7.09 2.54 -9.96
CA TYR A 113 5.82 1.88 -9.69
C TYR A 113 4.87 1.98 -10.89
N SER A 114 3.99 0.99 -10.99
CA SER A 114 2.86 0.96 -11.92
C SER A 114 1.60 0.57 -11.17
N TYR A 115 0.49 1.23 -11.50
CA TYR A 115 -0.82 0.83 -11.00
C TYR A 115 -1.17 -0.59 -11.44
N THR A 116 -1.73 -1.38 -10.53
CA THR A 116 -2.30 -2.69 -10.82
C THR A 116 -3.42 -3.02 -9.82
N GLU A 117 -4.13 -4.11 -10.09
CA GLU A 117 -5.26 -4.59 -9.31
C GLU A 117 -5.03 -6.06 -8.96
N ILE A 118 -5.00 -6.39 -7.67
CA ILE A 118 -4.87 -7.78 -7.20
C ILE A 118 -6.28 -8.37 -7.08
N PRO A 119 -6.64 -9.42 -7.82
CA PRO A 119 -7.88 -10.14 -7.59
C PRO A 119 -7.85 -10.84 -6.22
N ILE A 120 -8.84 -10.56 -5.38
CA ILE A 120 -8.96 -11.13 -4.02
C ILE A 120 -10.18 -12.06 -3.88
N GLY A 121 -10.69 -12.56 -5.01
CA GLY A 121 -11.82 -13.49 -5.06
C GLY A 121 -13.19 -12.82 -5.20
N TYR A 122 -14.20 -13.61 -5.60
CA TYR A 122 -15.61 -13.20 -5.69
C TYR A 122 -15.88 -11.92 -6.50
N GLY A 123 -15.02 -11.63 -7.49
CA GLY A 123 -15.12 -10.43 -8.33
C GLY A 123 -14.64 -9.13 -7.64
N PHE A 124 -13.99 -9.24 -6.47
CA PHE A 124 -13.35 -8.13 -5.78
C PHE A 124 -11.87 -8.01 -6.16
N TYR A 125 -11.41 -6.76 -6.19
CA TYR A 125 -10.05 -6.39 -6.51
C TYR A 125 -9.53 -5.40 -5.46
N LEU A 126 -8.25 -5.53 -5.14
CA LEU A 126 -7.48 -4.56 -4.38
C LEU A 126 -6.69 -3.68 -5.34
N SER A 127 -6.91 -2.37 -5.29
CA SER A 127 -6.06 -1.39 -5.95
C SER A 127 -4.69 -1.28 -5.27
N CYS A 128 -3.61 -1.30 -6.04
CA CYS A 128 -2.27 -1.05 -5.51
C CYS A 128 -1.33 -0.47 -6.57
N TYR A 129 -0.23 0.12 -6.09
CA TYR A 129 0.93 0.41 -6.93
C TYR A 129 1.99 -0.66 -6.70
N LYS A 130 2.34 -1.39 -7.76
CA LYS A 130 3.36 -2.44 -7.75
C LYS A 130 4.69 -1.89 -8.21
N ARG A 131 5.77 -2.21 -7.51
CA ARG A 131 7.12 -1.92 -7.99
C ARG A 131 7.34 -2.65 -9.32
N ARG A 132 7.85 -1.97 -10.34
CA ARG A 132 7.86 -2.50 -11.73
C ARG A 132 8.67 -3.79 -11.90
N ASP A 133 9.74 -3.94 -11.12
CA ASP A 133 10.61 -5.12 -11.08
C ASP A 133 10.09 -6.24 -10.16
N PHE A 134 9.00 -6.00 -9.42
CA PHE A 134 8.41 -6.99 -8.52
C PHE A 134 7.47 -7.93 -9.30
N PHE A 135 7.75 -9.23 -9.20
CA PHE A 135 6.88 -10.27 -9.72
C PHE A 135 5.70 -10.48 -8.78
N LEU A 136 4.49 -10.21 -9.28
CA LEU A 136 3.26 -10.49 -8.57
C LEU A 136 2.70 -11.80 -9.12
N PRO A 137 2.42 -12.83 -8.29
CA PRO A 137 2.01 -14.14 -8.79
C PRO A 137 0.74 -14.12 -9.66
N THR A 138 -0.12 -13.10 -9.51
CA THR A 138 -1.29 -12.89 -10.37
C THR A 138 -0.94 -12.43 -11.79
N ASP A 139 0.32 -12.11 -12.08
CA ASP A 139 0.83 -11.81 -13.42
C ASP A 139 1.04 -13.09 -14.25
N SER A 140 1.05 -14.27 -13.62
CA SER A 140 1.11 -15.55 -14.34
C SER A 140 -0.26 -15.89 -14.95
N PRO A 141 -0.32 -16.38 -16.20
CA PRO A 141 -1.56 -16.97 -16.70
C PRO A 141 -1.96 -18.14 -15.79
N LYS A 142 -3.21 -18.14 -15.33
CA LYS A 142 -3.82 -19.28 -14.65
C LYS A 142 -4.04 -20.44 -15.62
#